data_AF-A0A6C0BQV6-F1
#
_entry.id   AF-A0A6C0BQV6-F1
#
_cell.length_a   1.000
_cell.length_b   1.000
_cell.length_c   1.000
_cell.angle_alpha   90.00
_cell.angle_beta   90.00
_cell.angle_gamma   90.00
#
_symmetry.space_group_name_H-M   'P 1'
#
loop_
_entity.id
_entity.type
_entity.pdbx_description
1 polymer ?
#
loop_
_entity_poly.entity_id
_entity_poly.type
_entity_poly.pdbx_seq_one_letter_code
_entity_poly.pdbx_strand_id
1 'polypeptide(L)'
;MGDGYADMTYTYIQHGDYVVVSEAKATLLPESLGKGTDTTDCTRKYSRMLEDDGYSNCDAGHILAKHLGGYGNEPLNIFPQNHSINSGIFAQFEGKIYDCMQEANEGSLSWVFTYMNSTSTQPISIEYSASFDKGCSPLNKMFGN
;
A
#
# COMPACT_ATOMS: atom_id res chain seq x y z
N MET A 1 -2.88 -18.37 4.80
CA MET A 1 -2.62 -17.14 4.01
C MET A 1 -1.71 -17.54 2.86
N GLY A 2 -1.93 -16.97 1.67
CA GLY A 2 -1.53 -17.55 0.38
C GLY A 2 -0.03 -17.56 0.06
N ASP A 3 0.28 -17.95 -1.18
CA ASP A 3 1.65 -18.03 -1.74
C ASP A 3 2.21 -16.65 -2.15
N GLY A 4 1.88 -15.59 -1.42
CA GLY A 4 2.21 -14.20 -1.78
C GLY A 4 3.68 -13.83 -1.60
N TYR A 5 4.45 -14.65 -0.86
CA TYR A 5 5.90 -14.54 -0.57
C TYR A 5 6.46 -13.17 -0.10
N ALA A 6 5.67 -12.10 -0.12
CA ALA A 6 6.05 -10.79 0.33
C ALA A 6 5.95 -10.74 1.86
N ASP A 7 7.08 -10.51 2.52
CA ASP A 7 7.13 -10.32 3.97
C ASP A 7 6.85 -8.85 4.29
N MET A 8 5.81 -8.59 5.07
CA MET A 8 5.34 -7.25 5.38
C MET A 8 5.34 -6.97 6.87
N THR A 9 5.88 -5.81 7.23
CA THR A 9 5.81 -5.26 8.58
C THR A 9 5.08 -3.92 8.56
N TYR A 10 4.23 -3.72 9.56
CA TYR A 10 3.38 -2.54 9.68
C TYR A 10 3.60 -1.87 11.04
N THR A 11 3.72 -0.56 11.05
CA THR A 11 3.72 0.27 12.25
C THR A 11 2.39 0.98 12.34
N TYR A 12 1.75 0.91 13.51
CA TYR A 12 0.47 1.55 13.76
C TYR A 12 0.59 2.62 14.86
N ILE A 13 -0.22 3.67 14.73
CA ILE A 13 -0.34 4.75 15.70
C ILE A 13 -1.81 4.98 16.08
N GLN A 14 -2.04 5.48 17.29
CA GLN A 14 -3.38 5.80 17.80
C GLN A 14 -3.80 7.20 17.36
N HIS A 15 -4.86 7.30 16.58
CA HIS A 15 -5.52 8.55 16.20
C HIS A 15 -6.97 8.58 16.71
N GLY A 16 -7.25 9.43 17.70
CA GLY A 16 -8.54 9.44 18.39
C GLY A 16 -8.87 8.05 18.96
N ASP A 17 -9.99 7.47 18.55
CA ASP A 17 -10.44 6.12 18.94
C ASP A 17 -9.97 5.02 17.97
N TYR A 18 -9.24 5.37 16.90
CA TYR A 18 -8.83 4.45 15.85
C TYR A 18 -7.32 4.21 15.85
N VAL A 19 -6.94 3.00 15.44
CA VAL A 19 -5.54 2.65 15.18
C VAL A 19 -5.35 2.71 13.67
N VAL A 20 -4.39 3.52 13.22
CA VAL A 20 -4.10 3.72 11.79
C VAL A 20 -2.65 3.37 11.46
N VAL A 21 -2.40 2.98 10.21
CA VAL A 21 -1.07 2.64 9.74
C VAL A 21 -0.24 3.91 9.56
N SER A 22 0.92 4.00 10.19
CA SER A 22 1.85 5.12 9.99
C SER A 22 2.97 4.77 9.01
N GLU A 23 3.43 3.53 9.04
CA GLU A 23 4.49 3.04 8.18
C GLU A 23 4.23 1.59 7.79
N ALA A 24 4.66 1.21 6.59
CA ALA A 24 4.75 -0.18 6.19
C ALA A 24 6.09 -0.42 5.51
N LYS A 25 6.61 -1.64 5.64
CA LYS A 25 7.80 -2.10 4.91
C LYS A 25 7.52 -3.48 4.36
N ALA A 26 8.02 -3.75 3.16
CA ALA A 26 7.90 -5.04 2.53
C ALA A 26 9.23 -5.48 1.93
N THR A 27 9.56 -6.76 2.07
CA THR A 27 10.56 -7.41 1.23
C THR A 27 9.84 -8.15 0.13
N LEU A 28 10.19 -7.82 -1.11
CA LEU A 28 9.60 -8.35 -2.32
C LEU A 28 10.59 -9.27 -3.01
N LEU A 29 10.15 -10.48 -3.32
CA LEU A 29 10.91 -11.44 -4.12
C LEU A 29 10.23 -11.62 -5.48
N PRO A 30 10.96 -12.01 -6.55
CA PRO A 30 10.37 -12.28 -7.86
C PRO A 30 9.22 -13.30 -7.82
N GLU A 31 9.27 -14.24 -6.87
CA GLU A 31 8.22 -15.24 -6.63
C GLU A 31 6.90 -14.68 -6.08
N SER A 32 6.92 -13.48 -5.48
CA SER A 32 5.74 -12.76 -5.01
C SER A 32 4.91 -12.17 -6.16
N LEU A 33 5.53 -11.94 -7.32
CA LEU A 33 4.90 -11.25 -8.44
C LEU A 33 3.67 -12.01 -8.95
N GLY A 34 2.54 -11.30 -9.04
CA GLY A 34 1.27 -11.85 -9.50
C GLY A 34 0.56 -12.79 -8.50
N LYS A 35 1.03 -12.89 -7.25
CA LYS A 35 0.47 -13.79 -6.23
C LYS A 35 -0.47 -13.12 -5.22
N GLY A 36 -0.72 -11.83 -5.35
CA GLY A 36 -1.62 -11.09 -4.47
C GLY A 36 -3.09 -11.42 -4.72
N THR A 37 -3.96 -10.87 -3.88
CA THR A 37 -5.41 -11.08 -3.94
C THR A 37 -6.18 -9.79 -4.14
N ASP A 38 -7.39 -9.90 -4.68
CA ASP A 38 -8.32 -8.78 -4.80
C ASP A 38 -8.86 -8.35 -3.43
N THR A 39 -9.40 -7.12 -3.37
CA THR A 39 -10.16 -6.66 -2.21
C THR A 39 -11.47 -7.43 -2.05
N THR A 40 -11.93 -7.52 -0.80
CA THR A 40 -13.22 -8.11 -0.44
C THR A 40 -14.19 -7.04 0.03
N ASP A 41 -15.48 -7.37 0.13
CA ASP A 41 -16.45 -6.44 0.70
C ASP A 41 -16.13 -6.07 2.17
N CYS A 42 -15.48 -6.98 2.90
CA CYS A 42 -15.02 -6.72 4.27
C CYS A 42 -13.90 -5.67 4.30
N THR A 43 -12.90 -5.80 3.43
CA THR A 43 -11.78 -4.83 3.39
C THR A 43 -12.19 -3.48 2.80
N ARG A 44 -13.14 -3.46 1.87
CA ARG A 44 -13.79 -2.21 1.40
C ARG A 44 -14.58 -1.52 2.52
N LYS A 45 -15.34 -2.26 3.31
CA LYS A 45 -16.04 -1.71 4.49
C LYS A 45 -15.06 -1.17 5.53
N TYR A 46 -13.98 -1.90 5.79
CA TYR A 46 -12.91 -1.46 6.70
C TYR A 46 -12.31 -0.12 6.24
N SER A 47 -11.94 -0.01 4.96
CA SER A 47 -11.46 1.24 4.38
C SER A 47 -12.43 2.41 4.62
N ARG A 48 -13.74 2.20 4.40
CA ARG A 48 -14.76 3.23 4.61
C ARG A 48 -14.93 3.67 6.06
N MET A 49 -14.57 2.83 7.04
CA MET A 49 -14.62 3.23 8.46
C MET A 49 -13.51 4.23 8.83
N LEU A 50 -12.47 4.32 8.01
CA LEU A 50 -11.32 5.19 8.21
C LEU A 50 -11.37 6.44 7.29
N GLU A 51 -12.48 6.65 6.58
CA GLU A 51 -12.69 7.86 5.79
C GLU A 51 -13.10 9.02 6.70
N ASP A 52 -12.41 10.15 6.58
CA ASP A 52 -12.71 11.35 7.37
C ASP A 52 -13.66 12.32 6.61
N ASP A 53 -13.86 12.11 5.31
CA ASP A 53 -14.57 13.04 4.43
C ASP A 53 -16.10 12.87 4.40
N GLY A 54 -16.60 11.74 4.92
CA GLY A 54 -18.03 11.41 5.02
C GLY A 54 -18.69 11.01 3.69
N TYR A 55 -17.94 10.81 2.60
CA TYR A 55 -18.50 10.54 1.27
C TYR A 55 -18.62 9.05 0.91
N SER A 56 -18.04 8.12 1.68
CA SER A 56 -18.12 6.66 1.46
C SER A 56 -17.68 6.21 0.06
N ASN A 57 -16.80 6.99 -0.57
CA ASN A 57 -16.42 6.87 -1.97
C ASN A 57 -14.92 6.58 -2.17
N CYS A 58 -14.12 6.46 -1.11
CA CYS A 58 -12.74 6.05 -1.26
C CYS A 58 -12.68 4.55 -1.60
N ASP A 59 -11.68 4.20 -2.39
CA ASP A 59 -11.35 2.81 -2.64
C ASP A 59 -10.60 2.25 -1.44
N ALA A 60 -10.71 0.93 -1.27
CA ALA A 60 -9.73 0.17 -0.50
C ALA A 60 -8.42 0.12 -1.28
N GLY A 61 -7.54 1.08 -1.02
CA GLY A 61 -6.20 1.14 -1.59
C GLY A 61 -5.33 0.05 -0.97
N HIS A 62 -4.71 -0.76 -1.82
CA HIS A 62 -3.68 -1.70 -1.41
C HIS A 62 -2.42 -0.93 -1.00
N ILE A 63 -1.85 -1.24 0.17
CA ILE A 63 -0.50 -0.73 0.54
C ILE A 63 0.52 -1.37 -0.39
N LEU A 64 0.59 -2.71 -0.41
CA LEU A 64 1.29 -3.47 -1.44
C LEU A 64 0.30 -3.91 -2.52
N ALA A 65 0.56 -3.54 -3.79
CA ALA A 65 -0.24 -3.94 -4.94
C ALA A 65 -0.47 -5.45 -5.03
N LYS A 66 -1.66 -5.83 -5.51
CA LYS A 66 -1.99 -7.22 -5.87
C LYS A 66 -0.94 -7.85 -6.80
N HIS A 67 -0.52 -7.13 -7.84
CA HIS A 67 0.43 -7.67 -8.83
C HIS A 67 1.87 -7.76 -8.28
N LEU A 68 2.16 -7.13 -7.14
CA LEU A 68 3.40 -7.26 -6.39
C LEU A 68 3.27 -8.28 -5.22
N GLY A 69 2.20 -9.07 -5.17
CA GLY A 69 2.02 -10.09 -4.13
C GLY A 69 1.21 -9.64 -2.91
N GLY A 70 0.69 -8.41 -2.90
CA GLY A 70 -0.06 -7.89 -1.77
C GLY A 70 -1.48 -8.44 -1.67
N TYR A 71 -1.92 -8.70 -0.44
CA TYR A 71 -3.23 -9.26 -0.16
C TYR A 71 -4.29 -8.19 -0.01
N GLY A 72 -5.30 -8.19 -0.89
CA GLY A 72 -6.46 -7.31 -0.78
C GLY A 72 -7.51 -7.78 0.22
N ASN A 73 -7.45 -9.05 0.61
CA ASN A 73 -8.36 -9.66 1.58
C ASN A 73 -7.91 -9.46 3.03
N GLU A 74 -6.74 -8.87 3.26
CA GLU A 74 -6.20 -8.60 4.59
C GLU A 74 -6.36 -7.11 4.92
N PRO A 75 -7.16 -6.75 5.96
CA PRO A 75 -7.37 -5.35 6.34
C PRO A 75 -6.07 -4.58 6.65
N LEU A 76 -5.03 -5.27 7.11
CA LEU A 76 -3.73 -4.67 7.44
C LEU A 76 -3.03 -4.07 6.23
N ASN A 77 -3.31 -4.59 5.02
CA ASN A 77 -2.73 -4.12 3.77
C ASN A 77 -3.63 -3.10 3.05
N ILE A 78 -4.61 -2.52 3.75
CA ILE A 78 -5.64 -1.65 3.15
C ILE A 78 -5.70 -0.31 3.89
N PHE A 79 -5.81 0.77 3.13
CA PHE A 79 -6.05 2.12 3.64
C PHE A 79 -7.04 2.88 2.75
N PRO A 80 -7.72 3.94 3.26
CA PRO A 80 -8.59 4.78 2.45
C PRO A 80 -7.77 5.54 1.42
N GLN A 81 -8.02 5.25 0.15
CA GLN A 81 -7.34 5.90 -0.96
C GLN A 81 -8.33 6.47 -1.96
N ASN A 82 -8.05 7.69 -2.43
CA ASN A 82 -8.83 8.32 -3.47
C ASN A 82 -8.73 7.53 -4.80
N HIS A 83 -9.89 7.20 -5.39
CA HIS A 83 -10.00 6.36 -6.59
C HIS A 83 -9.11 6.83 -7.75
N SER A 84 -8.98 8.14 -7.94
CA SER A 84 -8.19 8.74 -9.03
C SER A 84 -6.68 8.49 -8.90
N ILE A 85 -6.20 8.32 -7.67
CA ILE A 85 -4.79 8.05 -7.35
C ILE A 85 -4.54 6.54 -7.39
N ASN A 86 -5.44 5.75 -6.81
CA ASN A 86 -5.40 4.28 -6.75
C ASN A 86 -5.27 3.66 -8.15
N SER A 87 -6.14 4.04 -9.09
CA SER A 87 -6.12 3.50 -10.46
C SER A 87 -5.18 4.24 -11.42
N GLY A 88 -4.49 5.29 -10.94
CA GLY A 88 -3.73 6.22 -11.77
C GLY A 88 -2.23 6.14 -11.53
N ILE A 89 -1.69 7.20 -10.92
CA ILE A 89 -0.25 7.37 -10.74
C ILE A 89 0.36 6.35 -9.78
N PHE A 90 -0.41 5.78 -8.86
CA PHE A 90 0.04 4.77 -7.90
C PHE A 90 0.29 3.44 -8.63
N ALA A 91 -0.70 2.94 -9.37
CA ALA A 91 -0.56 1.76 -10.22
C ALA A 91 0.57 1.87 -11.25
N GLN A 92 0.79 3.05 -11.85
CA GLN A 92 1.92 3.27 -12.76
C GLN A 92 3.28 3.19 -12.05
N PHE A 93 3.37 3.63 -10.80
CA PHE A 93 4.61 3.52 -10.01
C PHE A 93 4.87 2.05 -9.63
N GLU A 94 3.83 1.33 -9.23
CA GLU A 94 3.93 -0.10 -8.94
C GLU A 94 4.29 -0.93 -10.17
N GLY A 95 3.81 -0.56 -11.37
CA GLY A 95 4.24 -1.18 -12.62
C GLY A 95 5.75 -1.04 -12.88
N LYS A 96 6.35 0.10 -12.53
CA LYS A 96 7.82 0.27 -12.64
C LYS A 96 8.56 -0.61 -11.65
N ILE A 97 8.03 -0.77 -10.43
CA ILE A 97 8.60 -1.67 -9.43
C ILE A 97 8.53 -3.12 -9.94
N TYR A 98 7.39 -3.51 -10.53
CA TYR A 98 7.22 -4.83 -11.14
C TYR A 98 8.27 -5.07 -12.21
N ASP A 99 8.45 -4.14 -13.15
CA ASP A 99 9.44 -4.25 -14.21
C ASP A 99 10.87 -4.37 -13.65
N CYS A 100 11.21 -3.61 -12.61
CA CYS A 100 12.50 -3.71 -11.94
C CYS A 100 12.72 -5.06 -11.25
N MET A 101 11.67 -5.62 -10.64
CA MET A 101 11.73 -6.94 -9.98
C MET A 101 11.89 -8.11 -10.96
N GLN A 102 11.67 -7.90 -12.25
CA GLN A 102 11.94 -8.93 -13.27
C GLN A 102 13.45 -9.20 -13.41
N GLU A 103 14.29 -8.24 -13.03
CA GLU A 103 15.75 -8.39 -13.06
C GLU A 103 16.36 -8.52 -11.66
N ALA A 104 15.80 -7.85 -10.65
CA ALA A 104 16.25 -7.91 -9.27
C ALA A 104 16.03 -9.30 -8.64
N ASN A 105 16.84 -9.67 -7.65
CA ASN A 105 16.53 -10.85 -6.83
C ASN A 105 15.70 -10.47 -5.59
N GLU A 106 15.81 -9.23 -5.13
CA GLU A 106 15.12 -8.74 -3.94
C GLU A 106 14.85 -7.24 -4.07
N GLY A 107 13.64 -6.82 -3.68
CA GLY A 107 13.23 -5.43 -3.56
C GLY A 107 12.84 -5.10 -2.12
N SER A 108 13.27 -3.95 -1.62
CA SER A 108 12.82 -3.40 -0.34
C SER A 108 11.90 -2.22 -0.58
N LEU A 109 10.66 -2.32 -0.10
CA LEU A 109 9.62 -1.31 -0.27
C LEU A 109 9.30 -0.67 1.08
N SER A 110 8.96 0.62 1.06
CA SER A 110 8.52 1.33 2.26
C SER A 110 7.47 2.38 1.94
N TRP A 111 6.51 2.51 2.85
CA TRP A 111 5.45 3.49 2.80
C TRP A 111 5.46 4.29 4.10
N VAL A 112 5.33 5.61 3.98
CA VAL A 112 5.12 6.51 5.12
C VAL A 112 3.84 7.30 4.89
N PHE A 113 2.91 7.17 5.82
CA PHE A 113 1.59 7.79 5.76
C PHE A 113 1.59 9.08 6.58
N THR A 114 1.27 10.19 5.93
CA THR A 114 1.13 11.49 6.59
C THR A 114 -0.35 11.81 6.76
N TYR A 115 -0.73 12.17 7.98
CA TYR A 115 -2.09 12.54 8.36
C TYR A 115 -2.17 14.03 8.68
N MET A 116 -3.36 14.61 8.51
CA MET A 116 -3.57 16.04 8.79
C MET A 116 -3.37 16.38 10.28
N ASN A 117 -3.80 15.49 11.18
CA ASN A 117 -3.69 15.65 12.63
C ASN A 117 -3.84 14.28 13.33
N SER A 118 -3.70 14.25 14.65
CA SER A 118 -3.77 13.03 15.48
C SER A 118 -5.18 12.47 15.69
N THR A 119 -6.19 12.97 14.96
CA THR A 119 -7.56 12.43 14.96
C THR A 119 -8.02 11.99 13.58
N SER A 120 -7.30 12.40 12.52
CA SER A 120 -7.58 11.98 11.15
C SER A 120 -7.25 10.52 10.94
N THR A 121 -8.17 9.78 10.36
CA THR A 121 -8.02 8.36 10.03
C THR A 121 -7.67 8.10 8.57
N GLN A 122 -7.78 9.13 7.72
CA GLN A 122 -7.36 9.12 6.32
C GLN A 122 -6.04 9.89 6.13
N PRO A 123 -5.03 9.30 5.49
CA PRO A 123 -3.78 10.01 5.20
C PRO A 123 -4.03 11.06 4.12
N ILE A 124 -3.34 12.20 4.20
CA ILE A 124 -3.31 13.26 3.18
C ILE A 124 -2.21 13.06 2.14
N SER A 125 -1.18 12.30 2.49
CA SER A 125 -0.14 11.90 1.55
C SER A 125 0.55 10.60 1.95
N ILE A 126 1.12 9.94 0.95
CA ILE A 126 1.86 8.69 1.08
C ILE A 126 3.20 8.88 0.37
N GLU A 127 4.30 8.74 1.10
CA GLU A 127 5.62 8.58 0.50
C GLU A 127 5.87 7.09 0.27
N TYR A 128 6.15 6.72 -0.99
CA TYR A 128 6.38 5.33 -1.38
C TYR A 128 7.75 5.21 -2.03
N SER A 129 8.62 4.44 -1.40
CA SER A 129 9.98 4.17 -1.85
C SER A 129 10.20 2.69 -2.14
N ALA A 130 11.01 2.39 -3.15
CA ALA A 130 11.48 1.07 -3.50
C ALA A 130 12.99 1.09 -3.81
N SER A 131 13.74 0.16 -3.25
CA SER A 131 15.13 -0.12 -3.62
C SER A 131 15.28 -1.57 -4.05
N PHE A 132 16.28 -1.84 -4.89
CA PHE A 132 16.51 -3.15 -5.48
C PHE A 132 17.96 -3.55 -5.27
N ASP A 133 18.21 -4.84 -5.10
CA ASP A 133 19.58 -5.37 -4.97
C ASP A 133 20.41 -5.16 -6.25
N LYS A 134 19.76 -5.17 -7.42
CA LYS A 134 20.34 -4.91 -8.74
C LYS A 134 19.28 -4.51 -9.77
N GLY A 135 19.73 -4.24 -11.00
CA GLY A 135 18.87 -3.94 -12.17
C GLY A 135 18.44 -2.48 -12.23
N CYS A 136 17.80 -1.97 -11.18
CA CYS A 136 17.24 -0.63 -11.14
C CYS A 136 17.86 0.27 -10.07
N SER A 137 17.88 1.58 -10.35
CA SER A 137 18.08 2.60 -9.32
C SER A 137 16.88 2.67 -8.38
N PRO A 138 17.06 3.11 -7.12
CA PRO A 138 15.96 3.33 -6.20
C PRO A 138 14.90 4.29 -6.76
N LEU A 139 13.64 3.99 -6.48
CA LEU A 139 12.48 4.78 -6.85
C LEU A 139 11.86 5.39 -5.58
N ASN A 140 11.47 6.65 -5.63
CA ASN A 140 10.69 7.30 -4.58
C ASN A 140 9.66 8.23 -5.22
N LYS A 141 8.43 8.23 -4.72
CA LYS A 141 7.41 9.20 -5.09
C LYS A 141 6.47 9.49 -3.93
N MET A 142 6.12 10.77 -3.80
CA MET A 142 5.06 11.23 -2.90
C MET A 142 3.74 11.32 -3.67
N PHE A 143 2.69 10.77 -3.07
CA PHE A 143 1.32 10.77 -3.58
C PHE A 143 0.46 11.59 -2.64
N GLY A 144 -0.24 12.61 -3.15
CA GLY A 144 -1.35 13.20 -2.41
C GLY A 144 -2.54 12.24 -2.40
N ASN A 145 -3.34 12.27 -1.35
CA ASN A 145 -4.58 11.48 -1.22
C ASN A 145 -5.80 12.39 -1.19
#